data_AF-A0A2H8TQR1-F1
#
_entry.id   AF-A0A2H8TQR1-F1
#
_cell.length_a   1.000
_cell.length_b   1.000
_cell.length_c   1.000
_cell.angle_alpha   90.00
_cell.angle_beta   90.00
_cell.angle_gamma   90.00
#
_symmetry.space_group_name_H-M   'P 1'
#
loop_
_entity.id
_entity.type
_entity.pdbx_description
1 polymer ?
#
loop_
_entity_poly.entity_id
_entity_poly.type
_entity_poly.pdbx_seq_one_letter_code
_entity_poly.pdbx_strand_id
1 'polypeptide(L)'
;MELEDEDRIKLLQLGDSEMADVARFCNRYPNIELSYEVANKNRISAGSSVNVTVSLEREDEVVGPVIAPFFPQKREEGWWLVIGDPKNNSLLSIKRLTLQQKAKVKLDFVAPNPGNYSYTLYFMSDAYMGCDQEYKMNIDVGDYDSAESESD
;
A
#
# COMPACT_ATOMS: atom_id res chain seq x y z
N MET A 1 10.13 -11.00 -10.93
CA MET A 1 11.38 -11.81 -10.87
C MET A 1 11.58 -12.41 -12.25
N GLU A 2 12.31 -11.73 -13.12
CA GLU A 2 12.55 -12.23 -14.48
C GLU A 2 14.01 -12.67 -14.58
N LEU A 3 14.23 -13.95 -14.31
CA LEU A 3 15.50 -14.65 -14.51
C LEU A 3 15.20 -15.83 -15.42
N GLU A 4 15.98 -16.01 -16.48
CA GLU A 4 15.86 -17.18 -17.35
C GLU A 4 16.14 -18.47 -16.57
N ASP A 5 15.54 -19.57 -17.01
CA ASP A 5 15.63 -20.85 -16.32
C ASP A 5 17.08 -21.34 -16.19
N GLU A 6 17.90 -21.15 -17.23
CA GLU A 6 19.30 -21.54 -17.21
C GLU A 6 20.11 -20.80 -16.13
N ASP A 7 19.91 -19.49 -16.02
CA ASP A 7 20.61 -18.65 -15.05
C ASP A 7 20.16 -18.97 -13.62
N ARG A 8 18.86 -19.23 -13.44
CA ARG A 8 18.29 -19.65 -12.15
C ARG A 8 18.88 -20.96 -11.66
N ILE A 9 18.99 -21.96 -12.53
CA ILE A 9 19.56 -23.27 -12.21
C ILE A 9 21.04 -23.14 -11.88
N LYS A 10 21.81 -22.40 -12.71
CA LYS A 10 23.25 -22.18 -12.49
C LYS A 10 23.53 -21.46 -11.17
N LEU A 11 22.71 -20.48 -10.80
CA LEU A 11 22.89 -19.67 -9.60
C LEU A 11 22.49 -20.40 -8.31
N LEU A 12 21.32 -21.07 -8.31
CA LEU A 12 20.75 -21.65 -7.09
C LEU A 12 21.30 -23.04 -6.78
N GLN A 13 21.65 -23.83 -7.81
CA GLN A 13 22.21 -25.19 -7.66
C GLN A 13 21.35 -26.13 -6.80
N LEU A 14 20.03 -25.95 -6.85
CA LEU A 14 19.04 -26.74 -6.10
C LEU A 14 18.58 -27.97 -6.89
N GLY A 15 18.13 -29.01 -6.19
CA GLY A 15 17.46 -30.14 -6.82
C GLY A 15 16.03 -29.81 -7.29
N ASP A 16 15.45 -30.66 -8.14
CA ASP A 16 14.12 -30.43 -8.73
C ASP A 16 13.02 -30.19 -7.69
N SER A 17 13.04 -30.92 -6.57
CA SER A 17 12.06 -30.77 -5.49
C SER A 17 12.18 -29.43 -4.77
N GLU A 18 13.41 -29.00 -4.49
CA GLU A 18 13.70 -27.73 -3.82
C GLU A 18 13.36 -26.55 -4.75
N MET A 19 13.66 -26.69 -6.04
CA MET A 19 13.28 -25.71 -7.06
C MET A 19 11.76 -25.57 -7.15
N ALA A 20 11.01 -26.66 -7.07
CA ALA A 20 9.55 -26.62 -7.04
C ALA A 20 9.00 -25.89 -5.81
N ASP A 21 9.63 -26.08 -4.63
CA ASP A 21 9.27 -25.35 -3.42
C ASP A 21 9.56 -23.85 -3.53
N VAL A 22 10.71 -23.48 -4.12
CA VAL A 22 11.04 -22.07 -4.42
C VAL A 22 10.03 -21.46 -5.39
N ALA A 23 9.69 -22.16 -6.48
CA ALA A 23 8.71 -21.69 -7.45
C ALA A 23 7.33 -21.48 -6.79
N ARG A 24 6.92 -22.40 -5.91
CA ARG A 24 5.68 -22.27 -5.14
C ARG A 24 5.69 -21.04 -4.23
N PHE A 25 6.83 -20.72 -3.61
CA PHE A 25 6.98 -19.50 -2.82
C PHE A 25 6.88 -18.25 -3.70
N CYS A 26 7.62 -18.20 -4.81
CA CYS A 26 7.61 -17.06 -5.73
C CYS A 26 6.21 -16.78 -6.30
N ASN A 27 5.46 -17.82 -6.67
CA ASN A 27 4.08 -17.69 -7.17
C ASN A 27 3.07 -17.26 -6.09
N ARG A 28 3.43 -17.35 -4.81
CA ARG A 28 2.62 -16.87 -3.68
C ARG A 28 3.07 -15.50 -3.17
N TYR A 29 4.30 -15.12 -3.46
CA TYR A 29 4.86 -13.86 -2.99
C TYR A 29 4.06 -12.69 -3.57
N PRO A 30 3.67 -11.68 -2.77
CA PRO A 30 2.75 -10.66 -3.24
C PRO A 30 3.30 -9.82 -4.39
N ASN A 31 2.58 -9.82 -5.53
CA ASN A 31 2.71 -8.82 -6.57
C ASN A 31 1.42 -8.00 -6.69
N ILE A 32 1.43 -6.78 -6.15
CA ILE A 32 0.25 -5.93 -5.99
C ILE A 32 0.55 -4.56 -6.58
N GLU A 33 -0.28 -4.14 -7.53
CA GLU A 33 -0.30 -2.77 -8.04
C GLU A 33 -1.13 -1.88 -7.10
N LEU A 34 -0.57 -0.71 -6.77
CA LEU A 34 -1.22 0.33 -5.98
C LEU A 34 -1.36 1.60 -6.81
N SER A 35 -2.60 2.11 -6.88
CA SER A 35 -2.88 3.46 -7.34
C SER A 35 -3.64 4.23 -6.25
N TYR A 36 -3.48 5.56 -6.21
CA TYR A 36 -4.19 6.40 -5.25
C TYR A 36 -4.64 7.73 -5.86
N GLU A 37 -5.71 8.28 -5.30
CA GLU A 37 -6.29 9.55 -5.69
C GLU A 37 -6.63 10.38 -4.44
N VAL A 38 -6.23 11.65 -4.45
CA VAL A 38 -6.62 12.62 -3.40
C VAL A 38 -7.83 13.40 -3.88
N ALA A 39 -8.94 13.29 -3.17
CA ALA A 39 -10.16 14.00 -3.50
C ALA A 39 -9.95 15.52 -3.40
N ASN A 40 -10.44 16.28 -4.39
CA ASN A 40 -10.35 17.73 -4.43
C ASN A 40 -8.92 18.27 -4.25
N LYS A 41 -7.90 17.56 -4.76
CA LYS A 41 -6.47 17.89 -4.56
C LYS A 41 -6.10 19.36 -4.81
N ASN A 42 -6.81 20.04 -5.70
CA ASN A 42 -6.54 21.43 -6.08
C ASN A 42 -7.21 22.48 -5.16
N ARG A 43 -8.09 22.05 -4.24
CA ARG A 43 -8.88 22.91 -3.35
C ARG A 43 -9.06 22.25 -1.98
N ILE A 44 -7.97 22.15 -1.23
CA ILE A 44 -7.99 21.62 0.15
C ILE A 44 -7.97 22.81 1.13
N SER A 45 -9.04 22.99 1.89
CA SER A 45 -9.11 24.03 2.93
C SER A 45 -8.46 23.57 4.23
N ALA A 46 -7.79 24.48 4.94
CA ALA A 46 -7.30 24.19 6.28
C ALA A 46 -8.44 23.69 7.20
N GLY A 47 -8.15 22.68 8.03
CA GLY A 47 -9.13 22.06 8.92
C GLY A 47 -10.17 21.15 8.24
N SER A 48 -10.21 21.07 6.91
CA SER A 48 -11.10 20.15 6.19
C SER A 48 -10.58 18.71 6.19
N SER A 49 -11.47 17.75 5.89
CA SER A 49 -11.08 16.35 5.74
C SER A 49 -10.49 16.08 4.35
N VAL A 50 -9.22 15.69 4.31
CA VAL A 50 -8.54 15.22 3.10
C VAL A 50 -8.85 13.74 2.93
N ASN A 51 -9.51 13.39 1.83
CA ASN A 51 -9.90 12.01 1.53
C ASN A 51 -8.97 11.42 0.47
N VAL A 52 -8.33 10.31 0.79
CA VAL A 52 -7.43 9.58 -0.11
C VAL A 52 -8.03 8.22 -0.41
N THR A 53 -8.29 7.97 -1.68
CA THR A 53 -8.81 6.68 -2.16
C THR A 53 -7.67 5.88 -2.76
N VAL A 54 -7.41 4.70 -2.20
CA VAL A 54 -6.39 3.75 -2.66
C VAL A 54 -7.07 2.58 -3.35
N SER A 55 -6.61 2.23 -4.55
CA SER A 55 -7.03 1.04 -5.27
C SER A 55 -5.86 0.07 -5.34
N LEU A 56 -6.12 -1.18 -4.95
CA LEU A 56 -5.15 -2.26 -4.91
C LEU A 56 -5.62 -3.36 -5.84
N GLU A 57 -4.71 -3.87 -6.67
CA GLU A 57 -4.96 -4.97 -7.60
C GLU A 57 -3.80 -5.94 -7.57
N ARG A 58 -4.09 -7.21 -7.25
CA ARG A 58 -3.10 -8.29 -7.35
C ARG A 58 -2.96 -8.70 -8.82
N GLU A 59 -1.72 -8.81 -9.29
CA GLU A 59 -1.43 -9.30 -10.64
C GLU A 59 -1.47 -10.83 -10.72
N ASP A 60 -1.14 -11.52 -9.62
CA ASP A 60 -1.14 -12.98 -9.56
C ASP A 60 -2.55 -13.58 -9.47
N GLU A 61 -2.73 -14.77 -10.05
CA GLU A 61 -4.00 -15.52 -10.01
C GLU A 61 -4.16 -16.37 -8.73
N VAL A 62 -3.08 -16.63 -7.98
CA VAL A 62 -3.08 -17.61 -6.88
C VAL A 62 -3.08 -16.94 -5.52
N VAL A 63 -4.28 -16.72 -4.98
CA VAL A 63 -4.46 -16.31 -3.57
C VAL A 63 -4.45 -17.53 -2.66
N GLY A 64 -3.80 -17.42 -1.50
CA GLY A 64 -3.82 -18.47 -0.49
C GLY A 64 -3.12 -18.05 0.80
N PRO A 65 -3.01 -18.97 1.78
CA PRO A 65 -2.34 -18.67 3.03
C PRO A 65 -0.86 -18.34 2.80
N VAL A 66 -0.32 -17.55 3.73
CA VAL A 66 1.09 -17.18 3.79
C VAL A 66 1.96 -18.43 3.87
N ILE A 67 3.01 -18.49 3.06
CA ILE A 67 4.05 -19.51 3.16
C ILE A 67 5.11 -19.03 4.15
N ALA A 68 4.99 -19.48 5.41
CA ALA A 68 5.94 -19.20 6.49
C ALA A 68 6.28 -20.50 7.25
N PRO A 69 7.20 -21.34 6.74
CA PRO A 69 7.46 -22.69 7.29
C PRO A 69 7.90 -22.71 8.75
N PHE A 70 8.51 -21.63 9.23
CA PHE A 70 8.99 -21.48 10.61
C PHE A 70 7.97 -20.81 11.55
N PHE A 71 6.77 -20.49 11.05
CA PHE A 71 5.70 -19.94 11.86
C PHE A 71 4.66 -21.04 12.19
N PRO A 72 4.28 -21.25 13.46
CA PRO A 72 3.57 -22.45 13.89
C PRO A 72 2.11 -22.53 13.43
N GLN A 73 1.48 -21.40 13.10
CA GLN A 73 0.07 -21.33 12.74
C GLN A 73 -0.13 -20.94 11.28
N LYS A 74 -1.20 -21.44 10.66
CA LYS A 74 -1.62 -20.95 9.35
C LYS A 74 -2.02 -19.48 9.48
N ARG A 75 -1.51 -18.62 8.59
CA ARG A 75 -1.83 -17.19 8.54
C ARG A 75 -2.39 -16.80 7.18
N GLU A 76 -3.31 -15.86 7.23
CA GLU A 76 -3.76 -15.11 6.05
C GLU A 76 -2.94 -13.82 5.94
N GLU A 77 -2.80 -13.32 4.72
CA GLU A 77 -2.08 -12.07 4.46
C GLU A 77 -2.83 -10.87 5.04
N GLY A 78 -2.14 -10.10 5.88
CA GLY A 78 -2.61 -8.81 6.37
C GLY A 78 -1.78 -7.67 5.81
N TRP A 79 -2.44 -6.56 5.54
CA TRP A 79 -1.83 -5.35 4.99
C TRP A 79 -2.21 -4.11 5.79
N TRP A 80 -1.31 -3.15 5.82
CA TRP A 80 -1.52 -1.82 6.37
C TRP A 80 -1.40 -0.77 5.28
N LEU A 81 -2.39 0.11 5.18
CA LEU A 81 -2.27 1.38 4.48
C LEU A 81 -2.05 2.47 5.53
N VAL A 82 -0.99 3.25 5.38
CA VAL A 82 -0.62 4.32 6.33
C VAL A 82 -0.33 5.60 5.57
N ILE A 83 -0.89 6.72 6.02
CA ILE A 83 -0.48 8.05 5.58
C ILE A 83 0.33 8.67 6.73
N GLY A 84 1.57 9.06 6.45
CA GLY A 84 2.46 9.66 7.44
C GLY A 84 3.18 10.90 6.92
N ASP A 85 3.67 11.69 7.87
CA ASP A 85 4.63 12.77 7.66
C ASP A 85 6.00 12.31 8.20
N PRO A 86 6.93 11.89 7.32
CA PRO A 86 8.23 11.38 7.73
C PRO A 86 9.11 12.47 8.38
N LYS A 87 8.92 13.74 8.00
CA LYS A 87 9.73 14.85 8.53
C LYS A 87 9.42 15.11 10.00
N ASN A 88 8.15 14.99 10.36
CA ASN A 88 7.65 15.21 11.71
C ASN A 88 7.46 13.91 12.51
N ASN A 89 7.78 12.75 11.93
CA ASN A 89 7.54 11.43 12.51
C ASN A 89 6.10 11.27 13.01
N SER A 90 5.13 11.71 12.19
CA SER A 90 3.71 11.72 12.55
C SER A 90 2.91 10.76 11.68
N LEU A 91 2.02 9.98 12.30
CA LEU A 91 1.07 9.11 11.62
C LEU A 91 -0.28 9.83 11.52
N LEU A 92 -0.75 10.05 10.29
CA LEU A 92 -1.97 10.82 10.02
C LEU A 92 -3.20 9.92 9.87
N SER A 93 -3.06 8.79 9.20
CA SER A 93 -4.16 7.85 8.97
C SER A 93 -3.62 6.43 8.83
N ILE A 94 -4.37 5.44 9.32
CA ILE A 94 -3.99 4.03 9.25
C ILE A 94 -5.22 3.13 9.09
N LYS A 95 -5.15 2.17 8.17
CA LYS A 95 -6.16 1.11 8.01
C LYS A 95 -5.51 -0.24 7.78
N ARG A 96 -6.05 -1.26 8.45
CA ARG A 96 -5.71 -2.66 8.18
C ARG A 96 -6.70 -3.25 7.19
N LEU A 97 -6.22 -4.08 6.27
CA LEU A 97 -7.06 -4.81 5.34
C LEU A 97 -6.49 -6.21 5.05
N THR A 98 -7.34 -7.07 4.51
CA THR A 98 -6.96 -8.30 3.81
C THR A 98 -7.23 -8.09 2.33
N LEU A 99 -6.33 -8.52 1.46
CA LEU A 99 -6.48 -8.39 0.01
C LEU A 99 -6.64 -9.77 -0.63
N GLN A 100 -7.75 -9.96 -1.35
CA GLN A 100 -7.93 -11.10 -2.25
C GLN A 100 -7.38 -10.71 -3.64
N GLN A 101 -8.26 -10.39 -4.60
CA GLN A 101 -7.84 -9.90 -5.92
C GLN A 101 -7.74 -8.37 -6.00
N LYS A 102 -8.81 -7.68 -5.60
CA LYS A 102 -8.91 -6.20 -5.68
C LYS A 102 -9.50 -5.63 -4.41
N ALA A 103 -9.08 -4.44 -4.03
CA ALA A 103 -9.69 -3.68 -2.96
C ALA A 103 -9.67 -2.18 -3.26
N LYS A 104 -10.69 -1.47 -2.78
CA LYS A 104 -10.73 -0.01 -2.78
C LYS A 104 -10.90 0.47 -1.36
N VAL A 105 -9.90 1.17 -0.84
CA VAL A 105 -9.84 1.61 0.57
C VAL A 105 -9.79 3.13 0.61
N LYS A 106 -10.60 3.74 1.47
CA LYS A 106 -10.57 5.17 1.74
C LYS A 106 -9.84 5.44 3.05
N LEU A 107 -8.84 6.28 3.02
CA LEU A 107 -8.20 6.88 4.19
C LEU A 107 -8.54 8.37 4.24
N ASP A 108 -8.54 8.92 5.44
CA ASP A 108 -8.82 10.32 5.67
C ASP A 108 -7.96 10.87 6.82
N PHE A 109 -7.67 12.16 6.74
CA PHE A 109 -6.99 12.92 7.79
C PHE A 109 -7.42 14.40 7.71
N VAL A 110 -7.14 15.17 8.76
CA VAL A 110 -7.48 16.60 8.81
C VAL A 110 -6.36 17.43 8.20
N ALA A 111 -6.71 18.31 7.26
CA ALA A 111 -5.77 19.24 6.65
C ALA A 111 -5.18 20.18 7.71
N PRO A 112 -3.84 20.36 7.73
CA PRO A 112 -3.18 21.31 8.63
C PRO A 112 -3.47 22.77 8.24
N ASN A 113 -2.74 23.72 8.84
CA ASN A 113 -2.76 25.12 8.43
C ASN A 113 -2.33 25.29 6.97
N PRO A 114 -2.67 26.41 6.31
CA PRO A 114 -2.29 26.66 4.91
C PRO A 114 -0.80 26.51 4.65
N GLY A 115 -0.45 25.89 3.52
CA GLY A 115 0.92 25.60 3.12
C GLY A 115 1.07 24.36 2.26
N ASN A 116 2.30 24.12 1.82
CA ASN A 116 2.67 22.95 1.02
C ASN A 116 3.20 21.83 1.91
N TYR A 117 2.59 20.65 1.80
CA TYR A 117 2.95 19.48 2.59
C TYR A 117 3.33 18.30 1.69
N SER A 118 4.31 17.53 2.12
CA SER A 118 4.77 16.31 1.46
C SER A 118 4.64 15.16 2.44
N TYR A 119 3.63 14.34 2.21
CA TYR A 119 3.34 13.13 2.98
C TYR A 119 3.77 11.90 2.21
N THR A 120 3.78 10.75 2.90
CA THR A 120 4.04 9.46 2.29
C THR A 120 2.87 8.52 2.57
N LEU A 121 2.35 7.89 1.51
CA LEU A 121 1.46 6.75 1.60
C LEU A 121 2.31 5.47 1.62
N TYR A 122 2.18 4.69 2.67
CA TYR A 122 2.82 3.40 2.85
C TYR A 122 1.79 2.28 2.67
N PHE A 123 2.18 1.24 1.94
CA PHE A 123 1.48 -0.03 1.88
C PHE A 123 2.42 -1.11 2.39
N MET A 124 2.10 -1.70 3.55
CA MET A 124 3.02 -2.57 4.29
C MET A 124 2.40 -3.93 4.57
N SER A 125 3.19 -4.99 4.40
CA SER A 125 2.79 -6.35 4.74
C SER A 125 3.04 -6.68 6.21
N ASP A 126 2.18 -7.50 6.81
CA ASP A 126 2.42 -8.11 8.13
C ASP A 126 2.99 -9.54 8.08
N ALA A 127 3.32 -10.01 6.87
CA ALA A 127 3.62 -11.40 6.57
C ALA A 127 4.88 -11.60 5.71
N TYR A 128 5.08 -10.77 4.68
CA TYR A 128 6.20 -10.87 3.74
C TYR A 128 7.13 -9.66 3.86
N MET A 129 8.42 -9.86 3.65
CA MET A 129 9.42 -8.79 3.60
C MET A 129 9.72 -8.41 2.15
N GLY A 130 9.96 -7.12 1.90
CA GLY A 130 10.39 -6.63 0.57
C GLY A 130 9.24 -6.35 -0.41
N CYS A 131 7.99 -6.36 0.07
CA CYS A 131 6.81 -6.01 -0.72
C CYS A 131 6.13 -4.72 -0.22
N ASP A 132 6.78 -4.02 0.72
CA ASP A 132 6.32 -2.72 1.18
C ASP A 132 6.54 -1.67 0.09
N GLN A 133 5.56 -0.79 -0.10
CA GLN A 133 5.59 0.25 -1.13
C GLN A 133 5.40 1.63 -0.50
N GLU A 134 6.13 2.62 -1.02
CA GLU A 134 6.09 4.00 -0.56
C GLU A 134 5.79 4.97 -1.71
N TYR A 135 4.80 5.83 -1.53
CA TYR A 135 4.41 6.83 -2.52
C TYR A 135 4.41 8.23 -1.91
N LYS A 136 5.23 9.12 -2.46
CA LYS A 136 5.23 10.53 -2.09
C LYS A 136 3.94 11.19 -2.58
N MET A 137 3.25 11.85 -1.67
CA MET A 137 1.98 12.53 -1.89
C MET A 137 2.13 13.99 -1.44
N ASN A 138 2.10 14.90 -2.41
CA ASN A 138 2.14 16.33 -2.13
C ASN A 138 0.74 16.91 -2.14
N ILE A 139 0.42 17.73 -1.14
CA ILE A 139 -0.81 18.50 -1.05
C ILE A 139 -0.50 19.98 -0.83
N ASP A 140 -1.34 20.84 -1.37
CA ASP A 140 -1.32 22.27 -1.12
C ASP A 140 -2.61 22.62 -0.37
N VAL A 141 -2.47 23.21 0.81
CA VAL A 141 -3.58 23.60 1.67
C VAL A 141 -3.71 25.10 1.61
N GLY A 142 -4.90 25.58 1.26
CA GLY A 142 -5.23 27.00 1.19
C GLY A 142 -6.27 27.41 2.21
N ASP A 143 -6.44 28.72 2.39
CA ASP A 143 -7.62 29.30 2.99
C ASP A 143 -8.65 29.55 1.88
N TYR A 144 -9.39 28.50 1.50
CA TYR A 144 -10.57 28.68 0.66
C TYR A 144 -11.74 28.93 1.60
N ASP A 145 -12.24 30.16 1.62
CA ASP A 145 -13.46 30.52 2.35
C ASP A 145 -14.56 29.51 2.03
N SER A 146 -15.22 29.02 3.08
CA SER A 146 -16.43 28.21 2.99
C SER A 146 -17.62 29.10 2.63
N ALA A 147 -17.50 29.88 1.55
CA ALA A 147 -18.59 30.66 0.99
C ALA A 147 -19.47 29.73 0.13
N GLU A 148 -20.30 28.91 0.78
CA GLU A 148 -21.58 28.43 0.24
C GLU A 148 -22.39 27.73 1.34
N SER A 149 -23.18 28.50 2.09
CA SER A 149 -24.48 28.08 2.65
C SER A 149 -25.19 29.30 3.26
N GLU A 150 -25.78 30.12 2.39
CA GLU A 150 -27.06 30.81 2.65
C GLU A 150 -27.53 31.44 1.32
N SER A 151 -28.42 30.75 0.63
CA SER A 151 -29.30 31.34 -0.38
C SER A 151 -30.70 30.82 -0.09
N ASP A 152 -31.58 31.77 0.26
CA ASP A 152 -32.97 31.65 0.69
C ASP A 152 -33.86 30.67 -0.11
#